data_AF-A0A928DET1-F1
#
_entry.id   AF-A0A928DET1-F1
#
_cell.length_a   1.000
_cell.length_b   1.000
_cell.length_c   1.000
_cell.angle_alpha   90.00
_cell.angle_beta   90.00
_cell.angle_gamma   90.00
#
_symmetry.space_group_name_H-M   'P 1'
#
loop_
_entity.id
_entity.type
_entity.pdbx_description
1 polymer ?
#
loop_
_entity_poly.entity_id
_entity_poly.type
_entity_poly.pdbx_seq_one_letter_code
_entity_poly.pdbx_strand_id
1 'polypeptide(L)' 'MAKEAVAAFYAFLEKTPEVKQEALSLQERFEEQEDRIDELIRIAERNGFSFTVREFVQFLYERSV' A
#
# COMPACT_ATOMS: atom_id res chain seq x y z
N MET A 1 15.64 -2.50 -1.73
CA MET A 1 14.67 -3.22 -2.58
C MET A 1 13.25 -3.03 -2.06
N ALA A 2 12.80 -3.77 -1.04
CA ALA A 2 11.39 -3.76 -0.62
C ALA A 2 10.88 -2.44 -0.03
N LYS A 3 11.66 -1.86 0.89
CA LYS A 3 11.39 -0.53 1.48
C LYS A 3 11.26 0.57 0.43
N GLU A 4 12.08 0.51 -0.62
CA GLU A 4 12.07 1.48 -1.71
C GLU A 4 10.82 1.32 -2.57
N ALA A 5 10.35 0.08 -2.81
CA ALA A 5 9.12 -0.18 -3.55
C ALA A 5 7.87 0.34 -2.81
N VAL A 6 7.78 0.10 -1.49
CA VAL A 6 6.69 0.63 -0.66
C VAL A 6 6.74 2.16 -0.60
N ALA A 7 7.92 2.74 -0.39
CA ALA A 7 8.09 4.20 -0.38
C ALA A 7 7.74 4.84 -1.74
N ALA A 8 8.15 4.21 -2.84
CA ALA A 8 7.83 4.67 -4.19
C ALA A 8 6.32 4.60 -4.47
N PHE A 9 5.64 3.56 -3.97
CA PHE A 9 4.19 3.47 -4.04
C PHE A 9 3.50 4.61 -3.28
N TYR A 10 3.94 4.94 -2.06
CA TYR A 10 3.41 6.11 -1.34
C TYR A 10 3.63 7.42 -2.09
N ALA A 11 4.83 7.62 -2.67
CA ALA A 11 5.11 8.80 -3.48
C ALA A 11 4.26 8.86 -4.76
N PHE A 12 3.89 7.70 -5.31
CA PHE A 12 2.94 7.59 -6.42
C PHE A 12 1.52 7.98 -6.00
N LEU A 13 1.02 7.49 -4.85
CA LEU A 13 -0.29 7.89 -4.33
C LEU A 13 -0.41 9.41 -4.12
N GLU A 14 0.67 10.07 -3.70
CA GLU A 14 0.66 11.53 -3.57
C GLU A 14 0.50 12.27 -4.90
N LYS A 15 0.95 11.67 -6.00
CA LYS A 15 0.92 12.25 -7.35
C LYS A 15 -0.28 11.79 -8.19
N THR A 16 -0.98 10.74 -7.76
CA THR A 16 -2.12 10.16 -8.48
C THR A 16 -3.34 10.10 -7.56
N PRO A 17 -4.14 11.19 -7.51
CA PRO A 17 -5.28 11.32 -6.60
C PRO A 17 -6.32 10.22 -6.76
N GLU A 18 -6.54 9.72 -7.97
CA GLU A 18 -7.54 8.68 -8.27
C GLU A 18 -7.20 7.37 -7.54
N VAL A 19 -5.94 6.93 -7.63
CA VAL A 19 -5.47 5.72 -6.96
C VAL A 19 -5.39 5.93 -5.44
N LYS A 20 -5.06 7.15 -4.99
CA LYS A 20 -5.11 7.51 -3.58
C LYS A 20 -6.53 7.41 -3.01
N GLN A 21 -7.54 7.91 -3.72
CA GLN A 21 -8.93 7.78 -3.28
C GLN A 21 -9.37 6.32 -3.26
N GLU A 22 -8.98 5.51 -4.25
CA GLU A 22 -9.24 4.08 -4.25
C GLU A 22 -8.63 3.39 -3.01
N ALA A 23 -7.35 3.67 -2.70
CA ALA A 23 -6.67 3.11 -1.54
C ALA A 23 -7.30 3.55 -0.20
N LEU A 24 -7.78 4.80 -0.10
CA LEU A 24 -8.49 5.29 1.09
C LEU A 24 -9.86 4.63 1.25
N SER A 25 -10.58 4.36 0.14
CA SER A 25 -11.89 3.70 0.16
C SER A 25 -11.86 2.29 0.76
N LEU A 26 -10.68 1.65 0.82
CA LEU A 26 -10.53 0.32 1.40
C LEU A 26 -10.93 0.28 2.89
N GLN A 27 -10.80 1.39 3.62
CA GLN A 27 -11.20 1.48 5.02
C GLN A 27 -12.71 1.30 5.21
N GLU A 28 -13.51 1.71 4.23
CA GLU A 28 -14.98 1.60 4.23
C GLU A 28 -15.46 0.28 3.63
N ARG A 29 -14.65 -0.32 2.74
CA ARG A 29 -15.00 -1.54 1.99
C ARG A 29 -14.66 -2.84 2.71
N PHE A 30 -13.68 -2.81 3.60
CA PHE A 30 -13.18 -3.99 4.28
C PHE A 30 -13.09 -3.75 5.79
N GLU A 31 -13.76 -4.62 6.55
CA GLU A 31 -13.72 -4.60 8.02
C GLU A 31 -12.38 -5.13 8.53
N GLU A 32 -11.91 -6.23 7.95
CA GLU A 32 -10.67 -6.90 8.35
C GLU A 32 -9.43 -6.14 7.86
N GLN A 33 -8.42 -6.07 8.72
CA GLN A 33 -7.17 -5.40 8.37
C GLN A 33 -6.37 -6.16 7.32
N GLU A 34 -6.39 -7.50 7.37
CA GLU A 34 -5.68 -8.35 6.42
C GLU A 34 -6.21 -8.14 5.00
N ASP A 35 -7.53 -8.15 4.82
CA ASP A 35 -8.17 -7.86 3.52
C ASP A 35 -7.80 -6.48 2.96
N ARG A 36 -7.73 -5.45 3.82
CA ARG A 36 -7.30 -4.11 3.41
C ARG A 36 -5.87 -4.09 2.92
N ILE A 37 -4.97 -4.81 3.58
CA ILE A 37 -3.56 -4.88 3.21
C ILE A 37 -3.41 -5.62 1.89
N ASP A 38 -4.10 -6.75 1.72
CA ASP A 38 -4.07 -7.53 0.50
C ASP A 38 -4.59 -6.73 -0.70
N GLU A 39 -5.71 -6.02 -0.55
CA GLU A 39 -6.23 -5.20 -1.63
C GLU A 39 -5.34 -3.97 -1.91
N LEU A 40 -4.71 -3.38 -0.89
CA LEU A 40 -3.74 -2.30 -1.08
C LEU A 40 -2.51 -2.79 -1.87
N ILE A 41 -2.04 -4.01 -1.61
CA ILE A 41 -0.94 -4.62 -2.37
C ILE A 41 -1.36 -4.87 -3.81
N ARG A 42 -2.58 -5.36 -4.06
CA ARG A 42 -3.11 -5.50 -5.43
C ARG A 42 -3.19 -4.16 -6.16
N ILE A 43 -3.60 -3.08 -5.47
CA ILE A 43 -3.55 -1.73 -6.04
C ILE A 43 -2.11 -1.39 -6.45
N ALA A 44 -1.14 -1.65 -5.58
CA ALA A 44 0.27 -1.39 -5.86
C ALA A 44 0.78 -2.19 -7.08
N GLU A 45 0.48 -3.49 -7.13
CA GLU A 45 0.88 -4.39 -8.22
C GLU A 45 0.31 -3.95 -9.58
N ARG A 46 -0.97 -3.58 -9.62
CA ARG A 46 -1.63 -3.06 -10.85
C ARG A 46 -0.98 -1.77 -11.35
N ASN A 47 -0.34 -1.00 -10.47
CA ASN A 47 0.36 0.24 -10.79
C ASN A 47 1.87 0.05 -10.96
N GLY A 48 2.36 -1.20 -11.03
CA GLY A 48 3.76 -1.52 -11.31
C GLY A 48 4.68 -1.57 -10.07
N PHE A 49 4.12 -1.55 -8.86
CA PHE A 49 4.86 -1.68 -7.61
C PHE A 49 4.69 -3.10 -7.07
N SER A 50 5.79 -3.85 -6.96
CA SER A 50 5.77 -5.22 -6.46
C SER A 50 6.39 -5.29 -5.07
N PHE A 51 5.59 -5.65 -4.06
CA PHE A 51 6.04 -5.95 -2.71
C PHE A 51 5.03 -6.86 -2.00
N THR A 52 5.50 -7.65 -1.06
CA THR A 52 4.71 -8.60 -0.29
C THR A 52 4.11 -7.96 0.97
N VAL A 53 3.12 -8.63 1.58
CA VAL A 53 2.57 -8.26 2.90
C VAL A 53 3.68 -8.11 3.93
N ARG A 54 4.63 -9.05 3.97
CA ARG A 54 5.74 -9.02 4.92
C ARG A 54 6.59 -7.76 4.76
N GLU A 55 6.89 -7.38 3.53
CA GLU A 55 7.68 -6.21 3.21
C GLU A 55 6.93 -4.90 3.53
N PHE A 56 5.62 -4.87 3.26
CA PHE A 56 4.75 -3.77 3.64
C PHE A 56 4.68 -3.58 5.17
N VAL A 57 4.46 -4.67 5.91
CA VAL A 57 4.42 -4.65 7.37
C VAL A 57 5.77 -4.26 7.96
N GLN A 58 6.88 -4.78 7.42
CA GLN A 58 8.22 -4.38 7.84
C GLN A 58 8.45 -2.88 7.63
N PHE A 59 8.03 -2.34 6.49
CA PHE A 59 8.10 -0.90 6.22
C PHE A 59 7.34 -0.06 7.26
N LEU A 60 6.14 -0.49 7.65
CA LEU A 60 5.34 0.19 8.66
C LEU A 60 6.03 0.19 10.03
N TYR A 61 6.55 -0.97 10.46
CA TYR A 61 7.30 -1.09 11.71
C TYR A 61 8.53 -0.18 11.75
N GLU A 62 9.31 -0.13 10.66
CA GLU A 62 10.48 0.73 10.55
C GLU A 62 10.17 2.24 10.55
N ARG A 63 8.94 2.64 10.23
CA ARG A 63 8.50 4.04 10.21
C ARG A 63 7.86 4.48 11.54
N SER A 64 7.43 3.54 12.36
CA SER A 64 6.85 3.80 13.69
C SER A 64 7.89 3.92 14.83
N VAL A 65 9.18 3.74 14.52
CA VAL A 65 10.33 3.93 15.43
C VAL A 65 11.10 5.17 15.03
#